data_AF-Q5C158-F1
#
_entry.id   AF-Q5C158-F1
#
_cell.length_a   1.000
_cell.length_b   1.000
_cell.length_c   1.000
_cell.angle_alpha   90.00
_cell.angle_beta   90.00
_cell.angle_gamma   90.00
#
_symmetry.space_group_name_H-M   'P 1'
#
loop_
_entity.id
_entity.type
_entity.pdbx_description
1 polymer ?
#
loop_
_entity_poly.entity_id
_entity_poly.type
_entity_poly.pdbx_seq_one_letter_code
_entity_poly.pdbx_strand_id
1 'polypeptide(L)'
;MSLNFPIENLFEWLRTFSTATNVHAVHDVSDGVVLAKVLHTIAPNHFTDEWLQKLNYDAEINWRLKVSNLKKILKGIVEFLAEGIEDRIFVQFLPNLQEIAEHENEESTFRLLQLILACAVNCDNKETYIQTIMSMEETVQQALMEAIQQLMSSRLSVHDTMGLMDYEDRLCKTMEQYKALLIEKEKLAEQCQCLQKEVASLQEEKCNQKSELN
;
A
#
# COMPACT_ATOMS: atom_id res chain seq x y z
N MET A 1 17.37 -17.75 -6.31
CA MET A 1 17.29 -18.50 -5.04
C MET A 1 16.01 -18.03 -4.38
N SER A 2 14.98 -18.86 -4.37
CA SER A 2 13.77 -18.58 -3.60
C SER A 2 14.16 -18.71 -2.13
N LEU A 3 14.34 -17.57 -1.46
CA LEU A 3 14.44 -17.55 -0.02
C LEU A 3 13.12 -18.12 0.51
N ASN A 4 13.20 -19.27 1.17
CA ASN A 4 12.05 -19.86 1.83
C ASN A 4 11.80 -18.99 3.06
N PHE A 5 10.95 -17.98 2.93
CA PHE A 5 10.57 -17.10 4.03
C PHE A 5 9.38 -17.76 4.74
N PRO A 6 9.55 -18.33 5.95
CA PRO A 6 8.41 -18.87 6.67
C PRO A 6 7.59 -17.69 7.22
N ILE A 7 6.76 -17.10 6.36
CA ILE A 7 5.79 -16.05 6.74
C ILE A 7 4.91 -16.51 7.91
N GLU A 8 4.70 -17.82 8.02
CA GLU A 8 4.05 -18.49 9.16
C GLU A 8 4.65 -18.12 10.52
N ASN A 9 5.97 -17.99 10.62
CA ASN A 9 6.63 -17.61 11.87
C ASN A 9 6.31 -16.16 12.26
N LEU A 10 6.17 -15.28 11.27
CA LEU A 10 5.74 -13.89 11.50
C LEU A 10 4.26 -13.82 11.81
N PHE A 11 3.42 -14.68 11.22
CA PHE A 11 2.02 -14.81 11.62
C PHE A 11 1.88 -15.34 13.05
N GLU A 12 2.70 -16.29 13.46
CA GLU A 12 2.72 -16.76 14.85
C GLU A 12 3.05 -15.65 15.83
N TRP A 13 4.06 -14.84 15.51
CA TRP A 13 4.36 -13.64 16.28
C TRP A 13 3.21 -12.65 16.27
N LEU A 14 2.59 -12.41 15.12
CA LEU A 14 1.45 -11.48 15.02
C LEU A 14 0.27 -11.94 15.88
N ARG A 15 0.01 -13.25 15.96
CA ARG A 15 -1.06 -13.83 16.79
C ARG A 15 -0.85 -13.64 18.29
N THR A 16 0.33 -13.19 18.73
CA THR A 16 0.54 -12.77 20.14
C THR A 16 -0.23 -11.49 20.49
N PHE A 17 -0.61 -10.69 19.49
CA PHE A 17 -1.45 -9.51 19.67
C PHE A 17 -2.93 -9.92 19.66
N SER A 18 -3.69 -9.41 20.63
CA SER A 18 -5.13 -9.70 20.76
C SER A 18 -5.96 -9.29 19.53
N THR A 19 -5.46 -8.34 18.73
CA THR A 19 -6.12 -7.85 17.52
C THR A 19 -5.85 -8.71 16.28
N ALA A 20 -4.90 -9.65 16.36
CA ALA A 20 -4.41 -10.43 15.22
C ALA A 20 -4.47 -11.96 15.46
N THR A 21 -5.27 -12.41 16.42
CA THR A 21 -5.42 -13.85 16.78
C THR A 21 -5.90 -14.72 15.62
N ASN A 22 -6.62 -14.13 14.66
CA ASN A 22 -7.22 -14.84 13.53
C ASN A 22 -6.36 -14.80 12.25
N VAL A 23 -5.12 -14.31 12.33
CA VAL A 23 -4.24 -14.23 11.16
C VAL A 23 -3.61 -15.60 10.90
N HIS A 24 -4.01 -16.23 9.80
CA HIS A 24 -3.55 -17.54 9.36
C HIS A 24 -3.08 -17.55 7.90
N ALA A 25 -3.37 -16.51 7.14
CA ALA A 25 -2.96 -16.35 5.74
C ALA A 25 -2.71 -14.89 5.38
N VAL A 26 -2.10 -14.66 4.22
CA VAL A 26 -1.89 -13.30 3.67
C VAL A 26 -3.22 -12.56 3.51
N HIS A 27 -4.28 -13.27 3.13
CA HIS A 27 -5.63 -12.73 3.00
C HIS A 27 -6.04 -11.90 4.23
N ASP A 28 -5.80 -12.41 5.44
CA ASP A 28 -6.23 -11.84 6.72
C ASP A 28 -5.54 -10.51 7.07
N VAL A 29 -4.45 -10.18 6.38
CA VAL A 29 -3.67 -8.94 6.57
C VAL A 29 -3.64 -8.05 5.34
N SER A 30 -4.16 -8.54 4.20
CA SER A 30 -4.09 -7.88 2.90
C SER A 30 -4.82 -6.53 2.84
N ASP A 31 -5.83 -6.32 3.69
CA ASP A 31 -6.60 -5.08 3.78
C ASP A 31 -5.93 -3.99 4.63
N GLY A 32 -4.88 -4.36 5.37
CA GLY A 32 -4.13 -3.53 6.29
C GLY A 32 -4.80 -3.22 7.63
N VAL A 33 -6.06 -3.59 7.86
CA VAL A 33 -6.80 -3.16 9.07
C VAL A 33 -6.23 -3.82 10.32
N VAL A 34 -5.96 -5.13 10.27
CA VAL A 34 -5.34 -5.87 11.38
C VAL A 34 -3.95 -5.33 11.67
N LEU A 35 -3.14 -5.09 10.64
CA LEU A 35 -1.78 -4.57 10.76
C LEU A 35 -1.75 -3.18 11.40
N ALA A 36 -2.69 -2.31 11.03
CA ALA A 36 -2.79 -0.98 11.61
C ALA A 36 -3.14 -1.02 13.10
N LYS A 37 -4.04 -1.92 13.52
CA LYS A 37 -4.38 -2.11 14.94
C LYS A 37 -3.19 -2.64 15.75
N VAL A 38 -2.39 -3.52 15.16
CA VAL A 38 -1.12 -3.99 15.76
C VAL A 38 -0.15 -2.82 15.93
N LEU A 39 0.03 -1.98 14.91
CA LEU A 39 0.89 -0.78 15.00
C LEU A 39 0.42 0.22 16.06
N HIS A 40 -0.90 0.46 16.16
CA HIS A 40 -1.47 1.26 17.25
C HIS A 40 -1.16 0.68 18.63
N THR A 41 -1.18 -0.65 18.76
CA THR A 41 -0.79 -1.32 20.02
C THR A 41 0.70 -1.13 20.33
N ILE A 42 1.55 -1.19 19.30
CA ILE A 42 3.02 -1.07 19.42
C ILE A 42 3.43 0.34 19.85
N ALA A 43 2.91 1.36 19.16
CA ALA A 43 3.29 2.75 19.37
C ALA A 43 2.06 3.67 19.29
N PRO A 44 1.21 3.69 20.34
CA PRO A 44 -0.05 4.43 20.33
C PRO A 44 0.13 5.95 20.22
N ASN A 45 1.30 6.47 20.61
CA ASN A 45 1.65 7.88 20.48
C ASN A 45 1.84 8.31 19.01
N HIS A 46 2.29 7.39 18.15
CA HIS A 46 2.53 7.67 16.73
C HIS A 46 1.36 7.21 15.86
N PHE A 47 0.91 5.98 16.05
CA PHE A 47 -0.22 5.39 15.36
C PHE A 47 -1.49 5.64 16.17
N THR A 48 -1.96 6.88 16.27
CA THR A 48 -3.08 7.28 17.13
C THR A 48 -4.44 6.74 16.66
N ASP A 49 -5.48 6.90 17.49
CA ASP A 49 -6.87 6.61 17.10
C ASP A 49 -7.30 7.42 15.86
N GLU A 50 -6.88 8.68 15.77
CA GLU A 50 -7.14 9.54 14.60
C GLU A 50 -6.45 9.02 13.34
N TRP A 51 -5.29 8.38 13.49
CA TRP A 51 -4.61 7.73 12.37
C TRP A 51 -5.37 6.47 11.92
N LEU A 52 -5.85 5.64 12.85
CA LEU A 52 -6.66 4.46 12.54
C LEU A 52 -7.95 4.82 11.79
N GLN A 53 -8.64 5.88 12.21
CA GLN A 53 -9.88 6.33 11.57
C GLN A 53 -9.72 6.73 10.09
N LYS A 54 -8.49 6.99 9.62
CA LYS A 54 -8.21 7.33 8.21
C LYS A 54 -8.22 6.10 7.30
N LEU A 55 -8.31 4.89 7.84
CA LEU A 55 -8.35 3.66 7.05
C LEU A 55 -9.75 3.41 6.49
N ASN A 56 -9.78 2.73 5.34
CA ASN A 56 -11.03 2.25 4.75
C ASN A 56 -11.33 0.87 5.32
N TYR A 57 -12.37 0.76 6.14
CA TYR A 57 -12.78 -0.53 6.74
C TYR A 57 -13.58 -1.41 5.76
N ASP A 58 -14.08 -0.85 4.65
CA ASP A 58 -14.72 -1.59 3.56
C ASP A 58 -13.72 -2.12 2.51
N ALA A 59 -12.43 -2.16 2.85
CA ALA A 59 -11.35 -2.45 1.90
C ALA A 59 -11.35 -3.90 1.38
N GLU A 60 -12.00 -4.85 2.06
CA GLU A 60 -12.14 -6.24 1.59
C GLU A 60 -12.74 -6.32 0.18
N ILE A 61 -13.60 -5.36 -0.18
CA ILE A 61 -14.38 -5.37 -1.43
C ILE A 61 -13.56 -4.85 -2.62
N ASN A 62 -12.50 -4.08 -2.39
CA ASN A 62 -11.75 -3.40 -3.44
C ASN A 62 -10.25 -3.33 -3.16
N TRP A 63 -9.46 -4.05 -3.97
CA TRP A 63 -8.00 -4.07 -3.84
C TRP A 63 -7.37 -2.67 -3.88
N ARG A 64 -7.98 -1.68 -4.57
CA ARG A 64 -7.48 -0.29 -4.54
C ARG A 64 -7.62 0.36 -3.17
N LEU A 65 -8.68 0.03 -2.43
CA LEU A 65 -8.85 0.50 -1.05
C LEU A 65 -7.86 -0.21 -0.12
N LYS A 66 -7.59 -1.51 -0.33
CA LYS A 66 -6.50 -2.23 0.35
C LYS A 66 -5.15 -1.53 0.11
N VAL A 67 -4.79 -1.24 -1.14
CA VAL A 67 -3.56 -0.48 -1.47
C VAL A 67 -3.54 0.89 -0.77
N SER A 68 -4.66 1.61 -0.73
CA SER A 68 -4.75 2.90 -0.02
C SER A 68 -4.44 2.76 1.47
N ASN A 69 -4.97 1.73 2.13
CA ASN A 69 -4.67 1.44 3.53
C ASN A 69 -3.20 1.06 3.73
N LEU A 70 -2.70 0.12 2.92
CA LEU A 70 -1.31 -0.33 2.96
C LEU A 70 -0.30 0.82 2.72
N LYS A 71 -0.63 1.78 1.85
CA LYS A 71 0.19 2.98 1.63
C LYS A 71 0.28 3.84 2.90
N LYS A 72 -0.84 4.03 3.62
CA LYS A 72 -0.87 4.78 4.89
C LYS A 72 -0.05 4.07 5.97
N ILE A 73 -0.17 2.74 6.04
CA ILE A 73 0.60 1.88 6.95
C ILE A 73 2.09 2.00 6.68
N LEU A 74 2.51 1.77 5.43
CA LEU A 74 3.92 1.85 5.05
C LEU A 74 4.49 3.25 5.35
N LYS A 75 3.75 4.31 5.02
CA LYS A 75 4.15 5.68 5.33
C LYS A 75 4.37 5.88 6.83
N GLY A 76 3.40 5.49 7.66
CA GLY A 76 3.49 5.66 9.11
C GLY A 76 4.64 4.87 9.73
N ILE A 77 4.89 3.64 9.25
CA ILE A 77 6.04 2.81 9.62
C ILE A 77 7.35 3.52 9.29
N VAL A 78 7.50 4.04 8.07
CA VAL A 78 8.73 4.71 7.63
C VAL A 78 8.98 5.98 8.46
N GLU A 79 7.94 6.76 8.74
CA GLU A 79 8.01 7.95 9.60
C GLU A 79 8.43 7.56 11.03
N PHE A 80 7.81 6.53 11.62
CA PHE A 80 8.13 6.06 12.96
C PHE A 80 9.59 5.63 13.09
N LEU A 81 10.05 4.80 12.15
CA LEU A 81 11.39 4.25 12.19
C LEU A 81 12.47 5.28 11.85
N ALA A 82 12.12 6.34 11.11
CA ALA A 82 13.03 7.45 10.85
C ALA A 82 13.34 8.30 12.09
N GLU A 83 12.46 8.32 13.09
CA GLU A 83 12.68 9.06 14.34
C GLU A 83 13.61 8.33 15.31
N GLY A 84 13.58 6.99 15.33
CA GLY A 84 14.34 6.16 16.28
C GLY A 84 15.61 5.50 15.72
N ILE A 85 15.73 5.37 14.40
CA ILE A 85 16.86 4.69 13.76
C ILE A 85 17.76 5.73 13.07
N GLU A 86 18.92 6.04 13.68
CA GLU A 86 19.93 6.92 13.07
C GLU A 86 20.40 6.41 11.68
N ASP A 87 20.33 5.09 11.45
CA ASP A 87 20.70 4.38 10.22
C ASP A 87 19.48 3.79 9.47
N ARG A 88 18.78 4.67 8.78
CA ARG A 88 18.15 4.51 7.45
C ARG A 88 17.77 3.07 6.97
N ILE A 89 16.46 2.80 6.83
CA ILE A 89 15.85 1.61 6.19
C ILE A 89 16.01 1.59 4.65
N PHE A 90 16.20 0.40 4.10
CA PHE A 90 16.40 0.15 2.66
C PHE A 90 15.16 0.20 1.79
N VAL A 91 15.27 0.90 0.65
CA VAL A 91 14.33 0.82 -0.49
C VAL A 91 14.13 -0.64 -0.95
N GLN A 92 15.18 -1.46 -0.90
CA GLN A 92 15.13 -2.85 -1.39
C GLN A 92 14.17 -3.75 -0.59
N PHE A 93 13.87 -3.38 0.65
CA PHE A 93 12.95 -4.12 1.54
C PHE A 93 11.55 -3.53 1.54
N LEU A 94 11.27 -2.52 0.70
CA LEU A 94 9.92 -2.03 0.57
C LEU A 94 9.02 -3.13 -0.03
N PRO A 95 7.88 -3.40 0.60
CA PRO A 95 6.90 -4.34 0.09
C PRO A 95 6.20 -3.77 -1.15
N ASN A 96 5.92 -4.62 -2.15
CA ASN A 96 5.03 -4.23 -3.24
C ASN A 96 3.58 -4.28 -2.74
N LEU A 97 3.02 -3.11 -2.44
CA LEU A 97 1.68 -3.00 -1.84
C LEU A 97 0.57 -3.44 -2.79
N GLN A 98 0.76 -3.29 -4.10
CA GLN A 98 -0.20 -3.77 -5.08
C GLN A 98 -0.24 -5.30 -5.10
N GLU A 99 0.92 -5.94 -5.07
CA GLU A 99 1.02 -7.42 -5.03
C GLU A 99 0.40 -8.00 -3.75
N ILE A 100 0.52 -7.31 -2.61
CA ILE A 100 -0.18 -7.72 -1.37
C ILE A 100 -1.70 -7.63 -1.56
N ALA A 101 -2.17 -6.50 -2.05
CA ALA A 101 -3.60 -6.19 -2.14
C ALA A 101 -4.35 -6.99 -3.21
N GLU A 102 -3.71 -7.23 -4.36
CA GLU A 102 -4.33 -7.81 -5.56
C GLU A 102 -4.01 -9.30 -5.70
N HIS A 103 -2.83 -9.73 -5.26
CA HIS A 103 -2.32 -11.08 -5.50
C HIS A 103 -1.96 -11.84 -4.21
N GLU A 104 -2.18 -11.23 -3.04
CA GLU A 104 -1.88 -11.83 -1.73
C GLU A 104 -0.45 -12.40 -1.68
N ASN A 105 0.49 -11.65 -2.27
CA ASN A 105 1.87 -12.09 -2.42
C ASN A 105 2.57 -12.23 -1.06
N GLU A 106 3.02 -13.46 -0.76
CA GLU A 106 3.68 -13.79 0.51
C GLU A 106 4.98 -13.04 0.72
N GLU A 107 5.83 -12.90 -0.32
CA GLU A 107 7.12 -12.22 -0.18
C GLU A 107 6.95 -10.74 0.20
N SER A 108 6.04 -10.05 -0.48
CA SER A 108 5.74 -8.64 -0.19
C SER A 108 5.09 -8.51 1.19
N THR A 109 4.22 -9.44 1.57
CA THR A 109 3.59 -9.44 2.91
C THR A 109 4.63 -9.68 4.00
N PHE A 110 5.54 -10.63 3.81
CA PHE A 110 6.66 -10.89 4.71
C PHE A 110 7.50 -9.63 4.94
N ARG A 111 7.84 -8.91 3.86
CA ARG A 111 8.58 -7.63 3.95
C ARG A 111 7.82 -6.56 4.74
N LEU A 112 6.49 -6.48 4.58
CA LEU A 112 5.68 -5.55 5.36
C LEU A 112 5.67 -5.93 6.84
N LEU A 113 5.48 -7.21 7.17
CA LEU A 113 5.51 -7.70 8.55
C LEU A 113 6.89 -7.53 9.20
N GLN A 114 7.97 -7.70 8.44
CA GLN A 114 9.33 -7.39 8.87
C GLN A 114 9.45 -5.95 9.37
N LEU A 115 8.89 -4.98 8.64
CA LEU A 115 8.94 -3.58 9.06
C LEU A 115 8.10 -3.31 10.32
N ILE A 116 6.97 -4.01 10.49
CA ILE A 116 6.17 -3.94 11.72
C ILE A 116 6.93 -4.54 12.91
N LEU A 117 7.60 -5.68 12.71
CA LEU A 117 8.49 -6.27 13.71
C LEU A 117 9.63 -5.32 14.10
N ALA A 118 10.20 -4.61 13.12
CA ALA A 118 11.17 -3.55 13.40
C ALA A 118 10.59 -2.42 14.25
N CYS A 119 9.32 -2.03 14.03
CA CYS A 119 8.65 -1.06 14.88
C CYS A 119 8.54 -1.57 16.32
N ALA A 120 8.14 -2.83 16.51
CA ALA A 120 7.98 -3.43 17.83
C ALA A 120 9.29 -3.45 18.64
N VAL A 121 10.42 -3.77 18.01
CA VAL A 121 11.72 -3.83 18.71
C VAL A 121 12.41 -2.47 18.89
N ASN A 122 11.90 -1.42 18.24
CA ASN A 122 12.42 -0.04 18.34
C ASN A 122 11.45 0.94 19.04
N CYS A 123 10.28 0.49 19.49
CA CYS A 123 9.34 1.34 20.23
C CYS A 123 9.74 1.58 21.69
N ASP A 124 9.04 2.50 22.36
CA ASP A 124 9.27 2.85 23.77
C ASP A 124 9.17 1.63 24.69
N ASN A 125 8.20 0.74 24.42
CA ASN A 125 7.94 -0.49 25.20
C ASN A 125 8.59 -1.74 24.57
N LYS A 126 9.68 -1.58 23.82
CA LYS A 126 10.36 -2.67 23.11
C LYS A 126 10.71 -3.87 23.99
N GLU A 127 11.01 -3.65 25.27
CA GLU A 127 11.35 -4.73 26.20
C GLU A 127 10.22 -5.76 26.32
N THR A 128 8.95 -5.32 26.34
CA THR A 128 7.79 -6.22 26.37
C THR A 128 7.75 -7.10 25.12
N TYR A 129 7.89 -6.50 23.94
CA TYR A 129 7.85 -7.26 22.68
C TYR A 129 9.05 -8.18 22.51
N ILE A 130 10.25 -7.76 22.93
CA ILE A 130 11.44 -8.60 22.93
C ILE A 130 11.25 -9.80 23.86
N GLN A 131 10.70 -9.60 25.07
CA GLN A 131 10.41 -10.70 25.98
C GLN A 131 9.35 -11.66 25.42
N THR A 132 8.31 -11.14 24.75
CA THR A 132 7.34 -11.99 24.04
C THR A 132 8.04 -12.85 23.00
N ILE A 133 8.90 -12.26 22.15
CA ILE A 133 9.69 -13.01 21.15
C ILE A 133 10.54 -14.09 21.83
N MET A 134 11.28 -13.74 22.90
CA MET A 134 12.12 -14.69 23.64
C MET A 134 11.35 -15.83 24.34
N SER A 135 10.02 -15.71 24.47
CA SER A 135 9.15 -16.75 25.02
C SER A 135 8.55 -17.70 23.96
N MET A 136 8.73 -17.39 22.67
CA MET A 136 8.23 -18.20 21.55
C MET A 136 9.07 -19.46 21.32
N GLU A 137 8.66 -20.32 20.38
CA GLU A 137 9.48 -21.47 19.97
C GLU A 137 10.83 -21.01 19.38
N GLU A 138 11.90 -21.76 19.64
CA GLU A 138 13.27 -21.45 19.17
C GLU A 138 13.34 -21.25 17.65
N THR A 139 12.58 -22.04 16.89
CA THR A 139 12.47 -21.93 15.43
C THR A 139 11.88 -20.59 15.00
N VAL A 140 10.86 -20.11 15.70
CA VAL A 140 10.21 -18.82 15.47
C VAL A 140 11.13 -17.68 15.89
N GLN A 141 11.79 -17.80 17.05
CA GLN A 141 12.77 -16.82 17.51
C GLN A 141 13.88 -16.60 16.48
N GLN A 142 14.47 -17.69 15.98
CA GLN A 142 15.53 -17.61 14.99
C GLN A 142 15.03 -16.95 13.69
N ALA A 143 13.85 -17.32 13.20
CA ALA A 143 13.28 -16.72 12.00
C ALA A 143 13.01 -15.21 12.16
N LEU A 144 12.48 -14.78 13.31
CA LEU A 144 12.27 -13.36 13.60
C LEU A 144 13.60 -12.60 13.72
N MET A 145 14.62 -13.22 14.31
CA MET A 145 15.96 -12.63 14.41
C MET A 145 16.61 -12.47 13.04
N GLU A 146 16.54 -13.49 12.18
CA GLU A 146 17.00 -13.41 10.79
C GLU A 146 16.23 -12.33 10.02
N ALA A 147 14.92 -12.23 10.25
CA ALA A 147 14.08 -11.23 9.62
C ALA A 147 14.48 -9.79 10.02
N ILE A 148 14.84 -9.55 11.28
CA ILE A 148 15.38 -8.27 11.76
C ILE A 148 16.79 -8.02 11.21
N GLN A 149 17.66 -9.03 11.22
CA GLN A 149 19.03 -8.91 10.72
C GLN A 149 19.08 -8.58 9.22
N GLN A 150 18.17 -9.15 8.43
CA GLN A 150 18.04 -8.83 7.01
C GLN A 150 17.76 -7.33 6.81
N LEU A 151 16.90 -6.73 7.63
CA LEU A 151 16.63 -5.28 7.57
C LEU A 151 17.86 -4.43 7.94
N MET A 152 18.67 -4.89 8.90
CA MET A 152 19.82 -4.12 9.42
C MET A 152 21.11 -4.27 8.58
N SER A 153 21.26 -5.37 7.85
CA SER A 153 22.52 -5.73 7.18
C SER A 153 22.80 -5.01 5.87
N SER A 154 21.84 -4.27 5.31
CA SER A 154 21.95 -3.74 3.94
C SER A 154 22.07 -2.22 3.84
N ARG A 155 22.89 -1.54 4.66
CA ARG A 155 23.01 -0.05 4.78
C ARG A 155 23.23 0.79 3.48
N LEU A 156 22.28 1.66 3.16
CA LEU A 156 22.14 2.74 2.15
C LEU A 156 21.09 3.76 2.68
N SER A 157 20.85 4.88 2.01
CA SER A 157 20.26 6.06 2.65
C SER A 157 18.76 6.37 2.33
N VAL A 158 17.86 6.36 3.33
CA VAL A 158 16.41 6.73 3.35
C VAL A 158 16.00 8.06 2.67
N HIS A 159 16.94 9.00 2.45
CA HIS A 159 16.59 10.28 1.83
C HIS A 159 16.09 10.12 0.38
N ASP A 160 16.43 9.00 -0.28
CA ASP A 160 15.91 8.68 -1.61
C ASP A 160 14.54 7.99 -1.57
N THR A 161 14.18 7.32 -0.47
CA THR A 161 12.96 6.49 -0.37
C THR A 161 11.68 7.32 -0.25
N MET A 162 11.69 8.36 0.57
CA MET A 162 10.52 9.22 0.77
C MET A 162 10.21 10.04 -0.50
N GLY A 163 11.26 10.45 -1.21
CA GLY A 163 11.13 11.05 -2.54
C GLY A 163 10.57 10.07 -3.58
N LEU A 164 10.96 8.79 -3.52
CA LEU A 164 10.47 7.76 -4.44
C LEU A 164 8.98 7.45 -4.21
N MET A 165 8.54 7.35 -2.96
CA MET A 165 7.14 7.07 -2.63
C MET A 165 6.21 8.24 -3.01
N ASP A 166 6.65 9.48 -2.79
CA ASP A 166 5.91 10.67 -3.24
C ASP A 166 5.90 10.80 -4.77
N TYR A 167 7.01 10.43 -5.43
CA TYR A 167 7.10 10.36 -6.88
C TYR A 167 6.16 9.32 -7.47
N GLU A 168 6.10 8.11 -6.90
CA GLU A 168 5.16 7.05 -7.32
C GLU A 168 3.70 7.46 -7.11
N ASP A 169 3.37 8.13 -6.01
CA ASP A 169 2.01 8.62 -5.78
C ASP A 169 1.62 9.72 -6.77
N ARG A 170 2.54 10.65 -7.07
CA ARG A 170 2.36 11.66 -8.13
C ARG A 170 2.23 11.02 -9.51
N LEU A 171 3.01 9.99 -9.81
CA LEU A 171 2.94 9.26 -11.07
C LEU A 171 1.59 8.56 -11.22
N CYS A 172 1.13 7.88 -10.18
CA CYS A 172 -0.15 7.18 -10.15
C CYS A 172 -1.32 8.15 -10.39
N LYS A 173 -1.34 9.29 -9.68
CA LYS A 173 -2.32 10.37 -9.89
C LYS A 173 -2.28 10.92 -11.32
N THR A 174 -1.09 11.11 -11.88
CA THR A 174 -0.93 11.60 -13.25
C THR A 174 -1.44 10.58 -14.28
N MET A 175 -1.19 9.29 -14.07
CA MET A 175 -1.71 8.22 -14.93
C MET A 175 -3.23 8.12 -14.87
N GLU A 176 -3.83 8.27 -13.69
CA GLU A 176 -5.29 8.30 -13.53
C GLU A 176 -5.92 9.50 -14.25
N GLN A 177 -5.32 10.69 -14.11
CA GLN A 177 -5.74 11.90 -14.84
C GLN A 177 -5.63 11.72 -16.35
N TYR A 178 -4.53 11.12 -16.84
CA TYR A 178 -4.34 10.84 -18.25
C TYR A 178 -5.43 9.90 -18.81
N LYS A 179 -5.79 8.85 -18.07
CA LYS A 179 -6.88 7.94 -18.46
C LYS A 179 -8.22 8.66 -18.51
N ALA A 180 -8.53 9.52 -17.53
CA ALA A 180 -9.75 10.32 -17.53
C ALA A 180 -9.83 11.27 -18.74
N LEU A 181 -8.70 11.92 -19.06
CA LEU A 181 -8.60 12.83 -20.21
C LEU A 181 -8.78 12.09 -21.55
N LEU A 182 -8.30 10.85 -21.64
CA LEU A 182 -8.45 10.02 -22.84
C LEU A 182 -9.93 9.71 -23.12
N ILE A 183 -10.69 9.37 -22.08
CA ILE A 183 -12.13 9.12 -22.16
C ILE A 183 -12.87 10.40 -22.57
N GLU A 184 -12.51 11.55 -22.00
CA GLU A 184 -13.12 12.84 -22.36
C GLU A 184 -12.83 13.23 -23.82
N LYS A 185 -11.60 13.00 -24.28
CA LYS A 185 -11.21 13.21 -25.68
C LYS A 185 -12.05 12.35 -26.63
N GLU A 186 -12.24 11.06 -26.33
CA GLU A 186 -13.08 10.17 -27.15
C GLU A 186 -14.52 10.68 -27.24
N LYS A 187 -15.10 11.07 -26.10
CA LYS A 187 -16.45 11.65 -26.03
C LYS A 187 -16.58 12.94 -26.86
N LEU A 188 -15.60 13.84 -26.78
CA LEU A 188 -15.58 15.07 -27.58
C LEU A 188 -15.41 14.77 -29.07
N ALA A 189 -14.60 13.77 -29.43
CA ALA A 189 -14.43 13.35 -30.82
C ALA A 189 -15.74 12.81 -31.41
N GLU A 190 -16.48 12.00 -30.65
CA GLU A 190 -17.81 11.52 -31.03
C GLU A 190 -18.80 12.68 -31.22
N GLN A 191 -18.84 13.63 -30.27
CA GLN A 191 -19.70 14.81 -30.36
C GLN A 191 -19.39 15.68 -31.59
N CYS A 192 -18.11 15.94 -31.86
CA CYS A 192 -17.67 16.65 -33.06
C CYS A 192 -18.12 15.92 -34.34
N GLN A 193 -18.04 14.59 -34.36
CA GLN A 193 -18.46 13.79 -35.52
C GLN A 193 -19.99 13.85 -35.73
N CYS A 194 -20.77 13.86 -34.66
CA CYS A 194 -22.22 14.08 -34.72
C CYS A 194 -22.58 15.46 -35.25
N LEU A 195 -21.95 16.52 -34.72
CA LEU A 195 -22.18 17.90 -35.15
C LEU A 195 -21.79 18.12 -36.62
N GLN A 196 -20.69 17.50 -37.09
CA GLN A 196 -20.31 17.56 -38.51
C GLN A 196 -21.36 16.95 -39.42
N LYS A 197 -21.97 15.83 -39.03
CA LYS A 197 -23.08 15.20 -39.79
C LYS A 197 -24.32 16.09 -39.81
N GLU A 198 -24.66 16.69 -38.67
CA GLU A 198 -25.82 17.59 -38.55
C GLU A 198 -25.64 18.85 -39.42
N VAL A 199 -24.47 19.49 -39.37
CA VAL A 199 -24.14 20.64 -40.21
C VAL A 199 -24.21 20.29 -41.70
N ALA A 200 -23.73 19.11 -42.10
CA ALA A 200 -23.81 18.66 -43.49
C ALA A 200 -25.26 18.48 -43.96
N SER A 201 -26.12 17.85 -43.13
CA SER A 201 -27.55 17.69 -43.41
C SER A 201 -28.25 19.03 -43.59
N LEU A 202 -28.02 19.98 -42.68
CA LEU A 202 -28.61 21.32 -42.75
C LEU A 202 -28.11 22.11 -43.97
N GLN A 203 -26.85 21.92 -44.39
CA GLN A 203 -26.32 22.54 -45.60
C GLN A 203 -26.95 21.97 -46.88
N GLU A 204 -27.18 20.66 -46.94
CA GLU A 204 -27.91 20.02 -48.04
C GLU A 204 -29.35 20.53 -48.13
N GLU A 205 -30.09 20.54 -47.01
CA GLU A 205 -31.46 21.08 -46.96
C GLU A 205 -31.52 22.54 -47.41
N LYS A 206 -30.58 23.37 -46.94
CA LYS A 206 -30.49 24.78 -47.34
C LYS A 206 -30.17 24.96 -48.83
N CYS A 207 -29.37 24.06 -49.40
CA CYS A 207 -29.07 24.06 -50.84
C CYS A 207 -30.32 23.71 -51.65
N ASN A 208 -31.02 22.64 -51.25
CA ASN A 208 -32.25 22.18 -51.89
C ASN A 208 -33.36 23.25 -51.86
N GLN A 209 -33.58 23.90 -50.71
CA GLN A 209 -34.56 24.98 -50.60
C GLN A 209 -34.22 26.18 -51.49
N LYS A 210 -32.94 26.52 -51.65
CA LYS A 210 -32.51 27.60 -52.56
C LYS A 210 -32.71 27.27 -54.03
N SER A 211 -32.61 25.99 -54.43
CA SER A 211 -32.90 25.57 -55.79
C SER A 211 -34.39 25.53 -56.12
N GLU A 212 -35.27 25.36 -55.12
CA GLU A 212 -36.73 25.37 -55.31
C GLU A 212 -37.34 26.79 -55.39
N LEU A 213 -36.60 27.81 -54.96
CA LEU A 213 -37.01 29.22 -54.94
C LEU A 213 -36.54 30.03 -56.16
N ASN A 214 -35.76 29.43 -57.07
CA ASN A 214 -35.29 30.02 -58.34
C ASN A 214 -35.96 29.33 -59.53
#